data_AF-A0AAJ6VUM2-F1
#
_entry.id   AF-A0AAJ6VUM2-F1
#
_cell.length_a   1.000
_cell.length_b   1.000
_cell.length_c   1.000
_cell.angle_alpha   90.00
_cell.angle_beta   90.00
_cell.angle_gamma   90.00
#
_symmetry.space_group_name_H-M   'P 1'
#
loop_
_entity.id
_entity.type
_entity.pdbx_description
1 polymer ?
#
loop_
_entity_poly.entity_id
_entity_poly.type
_entity_poly.pdbx_seq_one_letter_code
_entity_poly.pdbx_strand_id
1 'polypeptide(L)'
;MLRSAKLSSGYQATSQDLRSTKISELKSRCPGLLERVHDSEFCLSFSSVGVNYDLSISLPPGFPFVGPVLSVHPPAIHPLLDETSTVCGLTDLTAFSIHASVPDIVHTVLSQFIVTPLKKKEDIPQPGSKSMYMNGGNYRTSSIYQKVNELSTDDLKEWSSDDMKIKEFVETLPHIKAKREISRGMYETNEALAKSNISMREGLEQTRDQLLSRCEEFSRVRADFETNQETFRMLSETFTPESIKEGLRRAAQQAEEESDSLADQFLNKQLGVDDFLRSFMETRTRSHERSAKSEVLQKQLEQLYRF
;
A
#
# COMPACT_ATOMS: atom_id res chain seq x y z
N MET A 1 42.26 17.63 -24.98
CA MET A 1 41.01 16.84 -25.01
C MET A 1 41.35 15.39 -24.68
N LEU A 2 40.45 14.67 -23.99
CA LEU A 2 40.52 13.26 -23.51
C LEU A 2 41.10 13.02 -22.10
N ARG A 3 40.35 13.46 -21.08
CA ARG A 3 40.30 12.83 -19.75
C ARG A 3 38.84 12.75 -19.27
N SER A 4 38.00 12.05 -20.02
CA SER A 4 36.60 11.79 -19.65
C SER A 4 36.18 10.40 -20.15
N ALA A 5 36.73 9.33 -19.56
CA ALA A 5 36.27 7.97 -19.86
C ALA A 5 36.45 6.93 -18.72
N LYS A 6 37.15 7.26 -17.62
CA LYS A 6 37.49 6.27 -16.57
C LYS A 6 36.54 6.23 -15.36
N LEU A 7 35.57 7.14 -15.24
CA LEU A 7 34.63 7.16 -14.11
C LEU A 7 33.37 6.29 -14.33
N SER A 8 32.99 5.98 -15.58
CA SER A 8 31.80 5.16 -15.89
C SER A 8 32.01 3.67 -15.58
N SER A 9 33.22 3.17 -15.80
CA SER A 9 33.56 1.74 -15.68
C SER A 9 33.55 1.21 -14.24
N GLY A 10 33.93 2.04 -13.25
CA GLY A 10 33.93 1.65 -11.82
C GLY A 10 32.53 1.56 -11.19
N TYR A 11 31.59 2.39 -11.64
CA TYR A 11 30.19 2.34 -11.18
C TYR A 11 29.44 1.13 -11.79
N GLN A 12 29.77 0.75 -13.03
CA GLN A 12 29.17 -0.43 -13.66
C GLN A 12 29.66 -1.74 -13.03
N ALA A 13 30.95 -1.84 -12.69
CA ALA A 13 31.52 -3.02 -12.04
C ALA A 13 30.90 -3.26 -10.65
N THR A 14 30.81 -2.21 -9.82
CA THR A 14 30.21 -2.30 -8.48
C THR A 14 28.71 -2.61 -8.51
N SER A 15 27.98 -2.10 -9.52
CA SER A 15 26.56 -2.41 -9.73
C SER A 15 26.33 -3.86 -10.16
N GLN A 16 27.17 -4.39 -11.07
CA GLN A 16 27.10 -5.79 -11.52
C GLN A 16 27.49 -6.78 -10.41
N ASP A 17 28.48 -6.45 -9.59
CA ASP A 17 28.87 -7.27 -8.43
C ASP A 17 27.75 -7.35 -7.39
N LEU A 18 27.08 -6.22 -7.12
CA LEU A 18 25.96 -6.17 -6.19
C LEU A 18 24.73 -6.94 -6.72
N ARG A 19 24.44 -6.82 -8.03
CA ARG A 19 23.41 -7.61 -8.71
C ARG A 19 23.68 -9.10 -8.56
N SER A 20 24.89 -9.54 -8.92
CA SER A 20 25.30 -10.95 -8.86
C SER A 20 25.20 -11.50 -7.43
N THR A 21 25.57 -10.69 -6.44
CA THR A 21 25.46 -11.04 -5.02
C THR A 21 23.99 -11.26 -4.61
N LYS A 22 23.10 -10.32 -4.96
CA LYS A 22 21.66 -10.42 -4.66
C LYS A 22 20.99 -11.59 -5.39
N ILE A 23 21.39 -11.89 -6.62
CA ILE A 23 20.89 -13.06 -7.37
C ILE A 23 21.36 -14.37 -6.72
N SER A 24 22.62 -14.42 -6.26
CA SER A 24 23.15 -15.58 -5.55
C SER A 24 22.42 -15.81 -4.21
N GLU A 25 22.09 -14.73 -3.50
CA GLU A 25 21.24 -14.78 -2.30
C GLU A 25 19.84 -15.33 -2.63
N LEU A 26 19.22 -14.85 -3.72
CA LEU A 26 17.91 -15.31 -4.19
C LEU A 26 17.91 -16.81 -4.53
N LYS A 27 18.90 -17.27 -5.31
CA LYS A 27 19.04 -18.68 -5.69
C LYS A 27 19.28 -19.60 -4.48
N SER A 28 20.02 -19.13 -3.47
CA SER A 28 20.34 -19.93 -2.29
C SER A 28 19.20 -20.01 -1.26
N ARG A 29 18.42 -18.94 -1.09
CA ARG A 29 17.37 -18.84 -0.05
C ARG A 29 15.95 -19.16 -0.54
N CYS A 30 15.75 -19.38 -1.84
CA CYS A 30 14.46 -19.78 -2.42
C CYS A 30 14.58 -21.17 -3.10
N PRO A 31 14.34 -22.27 -2.36
CA PRO A 31 14.40 -23.61 -2.93
C PRO A 31 13.30 -23.81 -4.00
N GLY A 32 13.65 -24.44 -5.12
CA GLY A 32 12.72 -24.66 -6.24
C GLY A 32 12.64 -23.51 -7.24
N LEU A 33 13.48 -22.47 -7.09
CA LEU A 33 13.57 -21.35 -8.02
C LEU A 33 14.11 -21.80 -9.38
N LEU A 34 13.34 -21.57 -10.44
CA LEU A 34 13.72 -21.82 -11.82
C LEU A 34 14.13 -20.52 -12.50
N GLU A 35 15.36 -20.44 -12.99
CA GLU A 35 15.83 -19.34 -13.82
C GLU A 35 15.24 -19.48 -15.24
N ARG A 36 14.43 -18.51 -15.66
CA ARG A 36 13.79 -18.47 -16.98
C ARG A 36 14.61 -17.66 -17.97
N VAL A 37 15.09 -16.50 -17.53
CA VAL A 37 15.98 -15.63 -18.30
C VAL A 37 17.19 -15.33 -17.44
N HIS A 38 18.37 -15.51 -18.02
CA HIS A 38 19.63 -15.38 -17.30
C HIS A 38 19.72 -14.03 -16.57
N ASP A 39 19.96 -14.12 -15.26
CA ASP A 39 20.11 -13.01 -14.34
C ASP A 39 18.96 -12.00 -14.33
N SER A 40 17.80 -12.33 -14.90
CA SER A 40 16.72 -11.36 -15.15
C SER A 40 15.34 -11.87 -14.74
N GLU A 41 15.01 -13.13 -14.99
CA GLU A 41 13.69 -13.67 -14.66
C GLU A 41 13.79 -15.02 -13.98
N PHE A 42 13.11 -15.13 -12.84
CA PHE A 42 13.04 -16.33 -12.02
C PHE A 42 11.59 -16.71 -11.75
N CYS A 43 11.33 -17.98 -11.47
CA CYS A 43 9.98 -18.51 -11.32
C CYS A 43 9.92 -19.53 -10.17
N LEU A 44 8.87 -19.48 -9.35
CA LEU A 44 8.57 -20.45 -8.29
C LEU A 44 7.17 -21.00 -8.49
N SER A 45 7.06 -22.32 -8.67
CA SER A 45 5.76 -22.99 -8.73
C SER A 45 5.26 -23.35 -7.34
N PHE A 46 3.99 -23.05 -7.07
CA PHE A 46 3.30 -23.37 -5.82
C PHE A 46 1.84 -23.74 -6.10
N SER A 47 1.14 -24.32 -5.13
CA SER A 47 -0.29 -24.63 -5.27
C SER A 47 -1.12 -23.88 -4.23
N SER A 48 -2.27 -23.36 -4.65
CA SER A 48 -3.24 -22.70 -3.79
C SER A 48 -4.64 -23.17 -4.17
N VAL A 49 -5.42 -23.66 -3.20
CA VAL A 49 -6.78 -24.20 -3.40
C VAL A 49 -6.88 -25.23 -4.54
N GLY A 50 -5.88 -26.10 -4.68
CA GLY A 50 -5.85 -27.15 -5.71
C GLY A 50 -5.54 -26.67 -7.14
N VAL A 51 -5.17 -25.40 -7.31
CA VAL A 51 -4.68 -24.84 -8.58
C VAL A 51 -3.18 -24.57 -8.45
N ASN A 52 -2.42 -24.90 -9.50
CA ASN A 52 -1.00 -24.60 -9.57
C ASN A 52 -0.79 -23.19 -10.12
N TYR A 53 0.05 -22.42 -9.43
CA TYR A 53 0.45 -21.07 -9.77
C TYR A 53 1.97 -20.96 -9.83
N ASP A 54 2.45 -20.02 -10.63
CA ASP A 54 3.84 -19.64 -10.78
C ASP A 54 4.00 -18.19 -10.33
N LEU A 55 4.89 -17.96 -9.36
CA LEU A 55 5.35 -16.64 -8.98
C LEU A 55 6.57 -16.28 -9.84
N SER A 56 6.37 -15.38 -10.79
CA SER A 56 7.42 -14.81 -11.64
C SER A 56 8.07 -13.63 -10.95
N ILE A 57 9.40 -13.64 -10.83
CA ILE A 57 10.24 -12.59 -10.26
C ILE A 57 11.10 -12.01 -11.38
N SER A 58 10.80 -10.78 -11.79
CA SER A 58 11.54 -10.04 -12.81
C SER A 58 12.47 -9.02 -12.16
N LEU A 59 13.76 -9.10 -12.48
CA LEU A 59 14.80 -8.19 -12.01
C LEU A 59 15.14 -7.20 -13.13
N PRO A 60 14.69 -5.93 -13.05
CA PRO A 60 14.92 -4.96 -14.12
C PRO A 60 16.41 -4.67 -14.35
N PRO A 61 16.79 -4.09 -15.50
CA PRO A 61 18.18 -3.72 -15.79
C PRO A 61 18.82 -2.80 -14.74
N GLY A 62 18.02 -1.99 -14.04
CA GLY A 62 18.46 -1.11 -12.96
C GLY A 62 18.55 -1.75 -11.57
N PHE A 63 18.24 -3.03 -11.41
CA PHE A 63 18.32 -3.71 -10.11
C PHE A 63 19.77 -3.90 -9.66
N PRO A 64 20.10 -3.63 -8.37
CA PRO A 64 19.20 -3.46 -7.23
C PRO A 64 18.79 -2.01 -6.89
N PHE A 65 19.11 -1.02 -7.73
CA PHE A 65 18.66 0.37 -7.51
C PHE A 65 17.19 0.58 -7.90
N VAL A 66 16.67 -0.29 -8.76
CA VAL A 66 15.23 -0.45 -9.06
C VAL A 66 14.77 -1.79 -8.50
N GLY A 67 13.66 -1.79 -7.76
CA GLY A 67 13.12 -3.00 -7.12
C GLY A 67 12.67 -4.07 -8.12
N PRO A 68 12.56 -5.33 -7.68
CA PRO A 68 12.05 -6.42 -8.50
C PRO A 68 10.53 -6.27 -8.73
N VAL A 69 10.03 -6.86 -9.80
CA VAL A 69 8.59 -6.98 -10.09
C VAL A 69 8.18 -8.42 -9.90
N LEU A 70 7.18 -8.66 -9.06
CA LEU A 70 6.66 -10.00 -8.78
C LEU A 70 5.26 -10.14 -9.39
N SER A 71 4.98 -11.20 -10.12
CA SER A 71 3.66 -11.46 -10.71
C SER A 71 3.26 -12.93 -10.64
N VAL A 72 1.96 -13.20 -10.62
CA VAL A 72 1.40 -14.54 -10.45
C VAL A 72 0.71 -15.00 -11.74
N HIS A 73 1.00 -16.22 -12.16
CA HIS A 73 0.41 -16.85 -13.34
C HIS A 73 -0.13 -18.25 -13.00
N PRO A 74 -1.29 -18.69 -13.52
CA PRO A 74 -2.28 -17.92 -14.26
C PRO A 74 -2.88 -16.76 -13.44
N PRO A 75 -3.56 -15.79 -14.08
CA PRO A 75 -4.12 -14.62 -13.38
C PRO A 75 -5.00 -15.01 -12.19
N ALA A 76 -4.80 -14.31 -11.07
CA ALA A 76 -5.46 -14.58 -9.81
C ALA A 76 -5.99 -13.30 -9.17
N ILE A 77 -7.00 -13.45 -8.31
CA ILE A 77 -7.59 -12.39 -7.50
C ILE A 77 -7.10 -12.58 -6.06
N HIS A 78 -6.44 -11.57 -5.53
CA HIS A 78 -5.92 -11.54 -4.16
C HIS A 78 -5.70 -10.09 -3.70
N PRO A 79 -5.86 -9.75 -2.40
CA PRO A 79 -5.65 -8.38 -1.91
C PRO A 79 -4.25 -7.79 -2.16
N LEU A 80 -3.22 -8.64 -2.24
CA LEU A 80 -1.85 -8.26 -2.61
C LEU A 80 -1.59 -8.27 -4.12
N LEU A 81 -2.59 -8.48 -4.98
CA LEU A 81 -2.42 -8.49 -6.42
C LEU A 81 -3.23 -7.37 -7.06
N ASP A 82 -2.66 -6.72 -8.06
CA ASP A 82 -3.36 -5.74 -8.89
C ASP A 82 -4.17 -6.42 -10.02
N GLU A 83 -4.76 -5.61 -10.90
CA GLU A 83 -5.57 -6.09 -12.03
C GLU A 83 -4.78 -6.97 -13.01
N THR A 84 -3.46 -6.79 -13.08
CA THR A 84 -2.53 -7.52 -13.94
C THR A 84 -1.94 -8.77 -13.27
N SER A 85 -2.37 -9.09 -12.04
CA SER A 85 -1.78 -10.15 -11.20
C SER A 85 -0.32 -9.87 -10.81
N THR A 86 0.06 -8.60 -10.73
CA THR A 86 1.33 -8.14 -10.18
C THR A 86 1.18 -7.84 -8.68
N VAL A 87 2.18 -8.22 -7.89
CA VAL A 87 2.17 -8.02 -6.44
C VAL A 87 2.23 -6.53 -6.11
N CYS A 88 1.23 -6.06 -5.37
CA CYS A 88 1.09 -4.69 -4.90
C CYS A 88 0.84 -4.63 -3.38
N GLY A 89 1.04 -3.46 -2.77
CA GLY A 89 0.74 -3.24 -1.35
C GLY A 89 1.83 -3.66 -0.36
N LEU A 90 2.95 -4.24 -0.81
CA LEU A 90 4.13 -4.45 0.03
C LEU A 90 5.04 -3.22 0.04
N THR A 91 5.28 -2.65 1.23
CA THR A 91 6.16 -1.48 1.39
C THR A 91 7.57 -1.75 0.86
N ASP A 92 8.06 -2.98 1.04
CA ASP A 92 9.38 -3.40 0.56
C ASP A 92 9.49 -3.40 -0.98
N LEU A 93 8.38 -3.47 -1.71
CA LEU A 93 8.35 -3.34 -3.17
C LEU A 93 8.09 -1.89 -3.61
N THR A 94 7.21 -1.15 -2.93
CA THR A 94 6.88 0.24 -3.28
C THR A 94 7.97 1.24 -2.93
N ALA A 95 8.70 0.99 -1.83
CA ALA A 95 9.81 1.81 -1.35
C ALA A 95 11.08 0.95 -1.26
N PHE A 96 11.38 0.21 -2.34
CA PHE A 96 12.47 -0.75 -2.37
C PHE A 96 13.82 -0.09 -2.05
N SER A 97 14.55 -0.69 -1.11
CA SER A 97 15.90 -0.28 -0.73
C SER A 97 16.91 -1.28 -1.26
N ILE A 98 18.11 -0.81 -1.61
CA ILE A 98 19.24 -1.67 -2.01
C ILE A 98 19.61 -2.70 -0.93
N HIS A 99 19.26 -2.42 0.32
CA HIS A 99 19.50 -3.30 1.46
C HIS A 99 18.39 -4.34 1.67
N ALA A 100 17.25 -4.19 1.01
CA ALA A 100 16.14 -5.13 1.11
C ALA A 100 16.53 -6.52 0.59
N SER A 101 16.04 -7.58 1.25
CA SER A 101 16.27 -8.96 0.85
C SER A 101 15.10 -9.43 -0.02
N VAL A 102 15.37 -9.68 -1.31
CA VAL A 102 14.38 -10.24 -2.24
C VAL A 102 13.84 -11.59 -1.77
N PRO A 103 14.66 -12.52 -1.23
CA PRO A 103 14.15 -13.74 -0.59
C PRO A 103 13.07 -13.48 0.47
N ASP A 104 13.29 -12.52 1.37
CA ASP A 104 12.35 -12.23 2.45
C ASP A 104 11.03 -11.66 1.91
N ILE A 105 11.10 -10.84 0.86
CA ILE A 105 9.92 -10.37 0.12
C ILE A 105 9.17 -11.55 -0.50
N VAL A 106 9.86 -12.45 -1.19
CA VAL A 106 9.26 -13.65 -1.81
C VAL A 106 8.58 -14.53 -0.77
N HIS A 107 9.24 -14.80 0.36
CA HIS A 107 8.67 -15.59 1.46
C HIS A 107 7.46 -14.91 2.09
N THR A 108 7.49 -13.59 2.23
CA THR A 108 6.35 -12.80 2.72
C THR A 108 5.16 -12.94 1.77
N VAL A 109 5.37 -12.80 0.46
CA VAL A 109 4.32 -13.00 -0.56
C VAL A 109 3.73 -14.40 -0.49
N LEU A 110 4.57 -15.44 -0.48
CA LEU A 110 4.11 -16.83 -0.43
C LEU A 110 3.36 -17.14 0.88
N SER A 111 3.82 -16.62 2.02
CA SER A 111 3.14 -16.75 3.31
C SER A 111 1.75 -16.11 3.27
N GLN A 112 1.63 -14.93 2.64
CA GLN A 112 0.34 -14.27 2.48
C GLN A 112 -0.62 -15.05 1.58
N PHE A 113 -0.13 -15.73 0.54
CA PHE A 113 -0.96 -16.61 -0.30
C PHE A 113 -1.37 -17.92 0.40
N ILE A 114 -0.68 -18.31 1.49
CA ILE A 114 -1.10 -19.41 2.36
C ILE A 114 -2.18 -18.93 3.33
N VAL A 115 -1.99 -17.77 3.96
CA VAL A 115 -2.95 -17.18 4.90
C VAL A 115 -4.25 -16.80 4.20
N THR A 116 -4.14 -16.19 3.02
CA THR A 116 -5.26 -15.80 2.17
C THR A 116 -5.09 -16.48 0.80
N PRO A 117 -5.80 -17.59 0.56
CA PRO A 117 -5.63 -18.35 -0.67
C PRO A 117 -5.98 -17.55 -1.93
N LEU A 118 -5.24 -17.79 -3.01
CA LEU A 118 -5.51 -17.19 -4.30
C LEU A 118 -6.85 -17.67 -4.84
N LYS A 119 -7.65 -16.74 -5.38
CA LYS A 119 -8.86 -17.08 -6.13
C LYS A 119 -8.53 -17.04 -7.61
N LYS A 120 -8.90 -18.08 -8.36
CA LYS A 120 -8.77 -18.08 -9.81
C LYS A 120 -9.55 -16.90 -10.38
N LYS A 121 -8.90 -16.06 -11.20
CA LYS A 121 -9.61 -15.07 -11.99
C LYS A 121 -10.38 -15.87 -13.05
N GLU A 122 -11.68 -16.04 -12.85
CA GLU A 122 -12.54 -16.65 -13.87
C GLU A 122 -12.40 -15.81 -15.15
N ASP A 123 -12.25 -16.47 -16.30
CA ASP A 123 -12.37 -15.84 -17.60
C ASP A 123 -13.81 -15.33 -17.75
N ILE A 124 -14.09 -14.17 -17.15
CA ILE A 124 -15.17 -13.32 -17.62
C ILE A 124 -14.79 -13.03 -19.07
N PRO A 125 -15.62 -13.35 -20.07
CA PRO A 125 -15.32 -13.03 -21.45
C PRO A 125 -15.05 -11.54 -21.53
N GLN A 126 -13.78 -11.14 -21.63
CA GLN A 126 -13.43 -9.75 -21.82
C GLN A 126 -14.06 -9.31 -23.15
N PRO A 127 -14.93 -8.29 -23.14
CA PRO A 127 -15.43 -7.70 -24.37
C PRO A 127 -14.28 -6.89 -24.96
N GLY A 128 -13.47 -7.52 -25.81
CA GLY A 128 -12.48 -6.80 -26.61
C GLY A 128 -11.05 -7.31 -26.55
N SER A 129 -10.82 -8.63 -26.60
CA SER A 129 -9.59 -9.20 -27.15
C SER A 129 -9.74 -10.71 -27.40
N LYS A 130 -10.64 -11.05 -28.32
CA LYS A 130 -10.43 -12.25 -29.15
C LYS A 130 -10.45 -11.77 -30.58
N SER A 131 -9.29 -11.88 -31.22
CA SER A 131 -9.19 -11.89 -32.67
C SER A 131 -10.20 -12.90 -33.20
N MET A 132 -11.32 -12.41 -33.70
CA MET A 132 -12.09 -13.12 -34.72
C MET A 132 -11.21 -13.10 -35.97
N TYR A 133 -10.16 -13.93 -35.99
CA TYR A 133 -9.85 -14.59 -37.24
C TYR A 133 -11.10 -15.38 -37.56
N MET A 134 -11.89 -14.82 -38.48
CA MET A 134 -12.77 -15.58 -39.35
C MET A 134 -12.12 -16.94 -39.59
N ASN A 135 -12.72 -18.00 -39.07
CA ASN A 135 -12.58 -19.28 -39.76
C ASN A 135 -13.38 -19.11 -41.05
N GLY A 136 -12.74 -18.51 -42.06
CA GLY A 136 -13.21 -18.38 -43.44
C GLY A 136 -13.26 -19.72 -44.16
N GLY A 137 -13.68 -20.78 -43.47
CA GLY A 137 -14.00 -22.05 -44.08
C GLY A 137 -15.44 -22.01 -44.58
N ASN A 138 -15.62 -21.84 -45.89
CA ASN A 138 -16.57 -22.52 -46.78
C ASN A 138 -18.03 -22.89 -46.41
N TYR A 139 -18.60 -22.55 -45.25
CA TYR A 139 -19.90 -23.13 -44.85
C TYR A 139 -21.12 -22.21 -45.01
N ARG A 140 -21.37 -21.50 -46.13
CA ARG A 140 -22.69 -20.82 -46.28
C ARG A 140 -23.37 -20.79 -47.65
N THR A 141 -22.67 -20.88 -48.78
CA THR A 141 -23.38 -20.75 -50.07
C THR A 141 -23.99 -22.07 -50.54
N SER A 142 -23.25 -23.18 -50.46
CA SER A 142 -23.69 -24.48 -51.01
C SER A 142 -25.01 -25.00 -50.38
N SER A 143 -25.20 -24.84 -49.07
CA SER A 143 -26.42 -25.32 -48.39
C SER A 143 -27.67 -24.47 -48.64
N ILE A 144 -27.51 -23.17 -48.94
CA ILE A 144 -28.65 -22.29 -49.28
C ILE A 144 -29.15 -22.62 -50.68
N TYR A 145 -28.25 -22.74 -51.66
CA TYR A 145 -28.61 -23.10 -53.04
C TYR A 145 -29.21 -24.51 -53.13
N GLN A 146 -28.77 -25.46 -52.30
CA GLN A 146 -29.39 -26.79 -52.22
C GLN A 146 -30.86 -26.71 -51.76
N LYS A 147 -31.15 -25.88 -50.76
CA LYS A 147 -32.50 -25.72 -50.22
C LYS A 147 -33.42 -24.89 -51.12
N VAL A 148 -32.84 -24.01 -51.95
CA VAL A 148 -33.54 -23.26 -53.00
C VAL A 148 -33.86 -24.15 -54.21
N ASN A 149 -32.98 -25.10 -54.54
CA ASN A 149 -33.23 -26.10 -55.59
C ASN A 149 -34.31 -27.14 -55.22
N GLU A 150 -34.65 -27.25 -53.93
CA GLU A 150 -35.76 -28.10 -53.43
C GLU A 150 -37.14 -27.43 -53.60
N LEU A 151 -37.20 -26.16 -54.01
CA LEU A 151 -38.45 -25.40 -54.22
C LEU A 151 -38.99 -25.59 -55.65
N SER A 152 -40.31 -25.54 -55.81
CA SER A 152 -40.92 -25.65 -57.14
C SER A 152 -40.77 -24.36 -57.96
N THR A 153 -40.98 -24.47 -59.28
CA THR A 153 -40.93 -23.30 -60.18
C THR A 153 -42.03 -22.27 -59.88
N ASP A 154 -43.16 -22.70 -59.31
CA ASP A 154 -44.24 -21.82 -58.88
C ASP A 154 -43.84 -21.07 -57.60
N ASP A 155 -43.22 -21.75 -56.64
CA ASP A 155 -42.68 -21.14 -55.41
C ASP A 155 -41.61 -20.08 -55.74
N LEU A 156 -40.72 -20.36 -56.69
CA LEU A 156 -39.69 -19.43 -57.12
C LEU A 156 -40.26 -18.19 -57.81
N LYS A 157 -41.37 -18.35 -58.56
CA LYS A 157 -42.07 -17.22 -59.20
C LYS A 157 -42.80 -16.37 -58.17
N GLU A 158 -43.37 -16.98 -57.14
CA GLU A 158 -43.95 -16.29 -55.99
C GLU A 158 -42.87 -15.53 -55.21
N TRP A 159 -41.73 -16.15 -54.92
CA TRP A 159 -40.60 -15.49 -54.24
C TRP A 159 -40.00 -14.34 -55.06
N SER A 160 -40.02 -14.44 -56.40
CA SER A 160 -39.60 -13.34 -57.27
C SER A 160 -40.55 -12.14 -57.28
N SER A 161 -41.77 -12.33 -56.77
CA SER A 161 -42.82 -11.31 -56.71
C SER A 161 -43.07 -10.79 -55.28
N ASP A 162 -42.67 -11.53 -54.25
CA ASP A 162 -42.85 -11.18 -52.83
C ASP A 162 -41.54 -11.35 -52.01
N ASP A 163 -40.87 -10.22 -51.77
CA ASP A 163 -39.65 -10.14 -50.95
C ASP A 163 -39.84 -10.62 -49.50
N MET A 164 -41.08 -10.63 -48.98
CA MET A 164 -41.35 -11.12 -47.61
C MET A 164 -41.15 -12.62 -47.50
N LYS A 165 -41.44 -13.39 -48.55
CA LYS A 165 -41.17 -14.83 -48.60
C LYS A 165 -39.68 -15.12 -48.53
N ILE A 166 -38.87 -14.31 -49.22
CA ILE A 166 -37.40 -14.41 -49.17
C ILE A 166 -36.90 -14.11 -47.76
N LYS A 167 -37.41 -13.06 -47.11
CA LYS A 167 -37.05 -12.74 -45.73
C LYS A 167 -37.42 -13.86 -44.77
N GLU A 168 -38.65 -14.36 -44.85
CA GLU A 168 -39.14 -15.47 -44.03
C GLU A 168 -38.25 -16.71 -44.19
N PHE A 169 -37.90 -17.08 -45.42
CA PHE A 169 -36.97 -18.17 -45.69
C PHE A 169 -35.60 -17.92 -45.06
N VAL A 170 -35.03 -16.72 -45.22
CA VAL A 170 -33.75 -16.36 -44.59
C VAL A 170 -33.83 -16.47 -43.07
N GLU A 171 -34.97 -16.15 -42.46
CA GLU A 171 -35.21 -16.35 -41.03
C GLU A 171 -35.21 -17.82 -40.63
N THR A 172 -35.65 -18.72 -41.52
CA THR A 172 -35.65 -20.17 -41.26
C THR A 172 -34.26 -20.79 -41.24
N LEU A 173 -33.27 -20.13 -41.86
CA LEU A 173 -31.94 -20.69 -42.04
C LEU A 173 -31.26 -20.97 -40.70
N PRO A 174 -30.67 -22.17 -40.51
CA PRO A 174 -30.14 -22.60 -39.21
C PRO A 174 -29.03 -21.69 -38.71
N HIS A 175 -28.22 -21.13 -39.61
CA HIS A 175 -27.14 -20.22 -39.26
C HIS A 175 -27.61 -18.80 -38.91
N ILE A 176 -28.78 -18.37 -39.41
CA ILE A 176 -29.43 -17.11 -39.01
C ILE A 176 -30.09 -17.28 -37.65
N LYS A 177 -30.80 -18.40 -37.42
CA LYS A 177 -31.35 -18.76 -36.10
C LYS A 177 -30.26 -18.87 -35.04
N ALA A 178 -29.17 -19.59 -35.32
CA ALA A 178 -28.04 -19.72 -34.39
C ALA A 178 -27.42 -18.35 -34.06
N LYS A 179 -27.27 -17.46 -35.06
CA LYS A 179 -26.77 -16.10 -34.83
C LYS A 179 -27.73 -15.28 -33.95
N ARG A 180 -29.04 -15.34 -34.20
CA ARG A 180 -30.05 -14.67 -33.36
C ARG A 180 -30.05 -15.19 -31.95
N GLU A 181 -29.93 -16.50 -31.78
CA GLU A 181 -29.88 -17.15 -30.48
C GLU A 181 -28.69 -16.68 -29.66
N ILE A 182 -27.51 -16.66 -30.28
CA ILE A 182 -26.29 -16.13 -29.68
C ILE A 182 -26.48 -14.66 -29.30
N SER A 183 -26.98 -13.83 -30.22
CA SER A 183 -27.23 -12.41 -29.95
C SER A 183 -28.22 -12.21 -28.80
N ARG A 184 -29.32 -12.96 -28.78
CA ARG A 184 -30.31 -12.93 -27.70
C ARG A 184 -29.67 -13.29 -26.36
N GLY A 185 -28.91 -14.39 -26.31
CA GLY A 185 -28.19 -14.78 -25.10
C GLY A 185 -27.20 -13.71 -24.63
N MET A 186 -26.52 -13.01 -25.55
CA MET A 186 -25.67 -11.86 -25.20
C MET A 186 -26.46 -10.71 -24.58
N TYR A 187 -27.66 -10.39 -25.10
CA TYR A 187 -28.50 -9.34 -24.52
C TYR A 187 -28.99 -9.72 -23.13
N GLU A 188 -29.48 -10.95 -22.95
CA GLU A 188 -29.99 -11.45 -21.67
C GLU A 188 -28.87 -11.48 -20.61
N THR A 189 -27.68 -11.97 -20.98
CA THR A 189 -26.52 -11.99 -20.06
C THR A 189 -26.04 -10.59 -19.72
N ASN A 190 -25.97 -9.67 -20.69
CA ASN A 190 -25.58 -8.28 -20.44
C ASN A 190 -26.60 -7.57 -19.53
N GLU A 191 -27.90 -7.76 -19.77
CA GLU A 191 -28.96 -7.20 -18.94
C GLU A 191 -28.90 -7.75 -17.50
N ALA A 192 -28.68 -9.04 -17.33
CA ALA A 192 -28.52 -9.66 -16.02
C ALA A 192 -27.28 -9.11 -15.28
N LEU A 193 -26.16 -8.95 -15.98
CA LEU A 193 -24.94 -8.35 -15.42
C LEU A 193 -25.16 -6.89 -15.03
N ALA A 194 -25.84 -6.10 -15.87
CA ALA A 194 -26.15 -4.71 -15.56
C ALA A 194 -27.02 -4.59 -14.31
N LYS A 195 -28.07 -5.42 -14.18
CA LYS A 195 -28.93 -5.47 -12.97
C LYS A 195 -28.14 -5.87 -11.72
N SER A 196 -27.30 -6.90 -11.83
CA SER A 196 -26.43 -7.33 -10.74
C SER A 196 -25.47 -6.22 -10.31
N ASN A 197 -24.78 -5.57 -11.25
CA ASN A 197 -23.87 -4.46 -10.98
C ASN A 197 -24.56 -3.29 -10.29
N ILE A 198 -25.76 -2.92 -10.73
CA ILE A 198 -26.55 -1.86 -10.09
C ILE A 198 -26.92 -2.25 -8.66
N SER A 199 -27.33 -3.50 -8.42
CA SER A 199 -27.67 -3.96 -7.06
C SER A 199 -26.47 -4.00 -6.11
N MET A 200 -25.28 -4.38 -6.61
CA MET A 200 -24.05 -4.42 -5.81
C MET A 200 -23.52 -3.02 -5.50
N ARG A 201 -23.76 -2.05 -6.38
CA ARG A 201 -23.28 -0.68 -6.22
C ARG A 201 -23.72 -0.05 -4.90
N GLU A 202 -24.97 -0.23 -4.52
CA GLU A 202 -25.51 0.37 -3.30
C GLU A 202 -24.77 -0.14 -2.05
N GLY A 203 -24.57 -1.45 -1.93
CA GLY A 203 -23.82 -2.02 -0.81
C GLY A 203 -22.35 -1.60 -0.76
N LEU A 204 -21.72 -1.46 -1.94
CA LEU A 204 -20.34 -0.95 -2.04
C LEU A 204 -20.24 0.51 -1.62
N GLU A 205 -21.19 1.36 -2.05
CA GLU A 205 -21.24 2.77 -1.67
C GLU A 205 -21.50 2.94 -0.16
N GLN A 206 -22.42 2.16 0.42
CA GLN A 206 -22.63 2.13 1.86
C GLN A 206 -21.38 1.72 2.64
N THR A 207 -20.68 0.67 2.21
CA THR A 207 -19.46 0.20 2.86
C THR A 207 -18.33 1.22 2.75
N ARG A 208 -18.20 1.86 1.57
CA ARG A 208 -17.25 2.96 1.35
C ARG A 208 -17.53 4.11 2.32
N ASP A 209 -18.79 4.53 2.45
CA ASP A 209 -19.16 5.67 3.29
C ASP A 209 -18.93 5.38 4.78
N GLN A 210 -19.21 4.15 5.22
CA GLN A 210 -18.87 3.68 6.57
C GLN A 210 -17.36 3.70 6.83
N LEU A 211 -16.55 3.24 5.86
CA LEU A 211 -15.10 3.26 5.97
C LEU A 211 -14.57 4.70 6.06
N LEU A 212 -15.06 5.60 5.20
CA LEU A 212 -14.68 7.02 5.23
C LEU A 212 -15.01 7.65 6.59
N SER A 213 -16.24 7.43 7.10
CA SER A 213 -16.65 7.93 8.41
C SER A 213 -15.76 7.38 9.54
N ARG A 214 -15.41 6.09 9.50
CA ARG A 214 -14.54 5.48 10.51
C ARG A 214 -13.10 5.99 10.42
N CYS A 215 -12.59 6.26 9.22
CA CYS A 215 -11.28 6.86 9.01
C CYS A 215 -11.22 8.30 9.53
N GLU A 216 -12.28 9.08 9.33
CA GLU A 216 -12.40 10.44 9.88
C GLU A 216 -12.42 10.41 11.41
N GLU A 217 -13.22 9.52 12.01
CA GLU A 217 -13.27 9.36 13.46
C GLU A 217 -11.91 8.93 14.03
N PHE A 218 -11.26 7.95 13.41
CA PHE A 218 -9.93 7.49 13.81
C PHE A 218 -8.91 8.63 13.73
N SER A 219 -8.91 9.40 12.65
CA SER A 219 -8.01 10.53 12.47
C SER A 219 -8.22 11.60 13.54
N ARG A 220 -9.49 11.88 13.89
CA ARG A 220 -9.84 12.80 14.99
C ARG A 220 -9.32 12.31 16.34
N VAL A 221 -9.65 11.07 16.72
CA VAL A 221 -9.22 10.48 17.99
C VAL A 221 -7.71 10.39 18.08
N ARG A 222 -7.03 10.10 16.97
CA ARG A 222 -5.58 10.09 16.91
C ARG A 222 -4.98 11.49 17.15
N ALA A 223 -5.54 12.53 16.54
CA ALA A 223 -5.08 13.90 16.77
C ALA A 223 -5.26 14.34 18.24
N ASP A 224 -6.40 13.97 18.85
CA ASP A 224 -6.66 14.22 20.27
C ASP A 224 -5.66 13.46 21.16
N PHE A 225 -5.38 12.21 20.83
CA PHE A 225 -4.38 11.39 21.53
C PHE A 225 -2.98 11.99 21.42
N GLU A 226 -2.54 12.38 20.22
CA GLU A 226 -1.23 12.99 20.00
C GLU A 226 -1.09 14.30 20.79
N THR A 227 -2.14 15.13 20.82
CA THR A 227 -2.19 16.36 21.63
C THR A 227 -2.09 16.05 23.13
N ASN A 228 -2.84 15.07 23.62
CA ASN A 228 -2.78 14.66 25.03
C ASN A 228 -1.43 14.03 25.39
N GLN A 229 -0.82 13.28 24.48
CA GLN A 229 0.49 12.70 24.67
C GLN A 229 1.57 13.78 24.73
N GLU A 230 1.47 14.82 23.89
CA GLU A 230 2.38 15.96 23.93
C GLU A 230 2.29 16.71 25.27
N THR A 231 1.07 17.02 25.71
CA THR A 231 0.86 17.70 27.00
C THR A 231 1.35 16.84 28.16
N PHE A 232 1.10 15.52 28.13
CA PHE A 232 1.63 14.58 29.10
C PHE A 232 3.16 14.56 29.09
N ARG A 233 3.81 14.51 27.93
CA ARG A 233 5.27 14.51 27.81
C ARG A 233 5.86 15.79 28.40
N MET A 234 5.35 16.96 28.01
CA MET A 234 5.81 18.25 28.56
C MET A 234 5.65 18.31 30.08
N LEU A 235 4.50 17.84 30.60
CA LEU A 235 4.25 17.81 32.04
C LEU A 235 5.20 16.82 32.73
N SER A 236 5.35 15.62 32.19
CA SER A 236 6.23 14.59 32.74
C SER A 236 7.67 15.07 32.80
N GLU A 237 8.17 15.76 31.77
CA GLU A 237 9.52 16.34 31.74
C GLU A 237 9.68 17.44 32.79
N THR A 238 8.71 18.37 32.85
CA THR A 238 8.72 19.50 33.79
C THR A 238 8.66 19.04 35.25
N PHE A 239 7.88 18.00 35.52
CA PHE A 239 7.65 17.46 36.87
C PHE A 239 8.52 16.23 37.19
N THR A 240 9.60 16.01 36.43
CA THR A 240 10.61 15.04 36.87
C THR A 240 11.24 15.49 38.20
N PRO A 241 11.59 14.57 39.11
CA PRO A 241 12.24 14.93 40.37
C PRO A 241 13.52 15.75 40.19
N GLU A 242 14.28 15.46 39.12
CA GLU A 242 15.47 16.21 38.74
C GLU A 242 15.15 17.65 38.27
N SER A 243 14.11 17.83 37.44
CA SER A 243 13.65 19.16 37.03
C SER A 243 13.15 19.98 38.22
N ILE A 244 12.40 19.37 39.13
CA ILE A 244 11.91 20.03 40.35
C ILE A 244 13.08 20.46 41.24
N LYS A 245 14.08 19.58 41.43
CA LYS A 245 15.30 19.88 42.19
C LYS A 245 16.05 21.07 41.58
N GLU A 246 16.33 21.04 40.27
CA GLU A 246 17.04 22.15 39.62
C GLU A 246 16.21 23.44 39.61
N GLY A 247 14.88 23.34 39.52
CA GLY A 247 13.96 24.45 39.68
C GLY A 247 14.05 25.09 41.07
N LEU A 248 14.07 24.29 42.14
CA LEU A 248 14.28 24.77 43.51
C LEU A 248 15.64 25.42 43.68
N ARG A 249 16.70 24.83 43.13
CA ARG A 249 18.07 25.37 43.17
C ARG A 249 18.16 26.74 42.50
N ARG A 250 17.62 26.88 41.28
CA ARG A 250 17.54 28.15 40.55
C ARG A 250 16.71 29.19 41.32
N ALA A 251 15.56 28.81 41.87
CA ALA A 251 14.71 29.72 42.63
C ALA A 251 15.32 30.13 43.98
N ALA A 252 16.23 29.33 44.55
CA ALA A 252 17.01 29.69 45.73
C ALA A 252 18.10 30.72 45.39
N GLN A 253 18.84 30.47 44.29
CA GLN A 253 19.86 31.39 43.78
C GLN A 253 19.25 32.74 43.39
N GLN A 254 18.13 32.75 42.67
CA GLN A 254 17.42 33.97 42.30
C GLN A 254 17.01 34.79 43.54
N ALA A 255 16.51 34.13 44.58
CA ALA A 255 16.17 34.81 45.83
C ALA A 255 17.43 35.34 46.57
N GLU A 256 18.56 34.65 46.48
CA GLU A 256 19.82 35.15 47.03
C GLU A 256 20.29 36.42 46.30
N GLU A 257 20.28 36.41 44.97
CA GLU A 257 20.58 37.58 44.13
C GLU A 257 19.62 38.76 44.41
N GLU A 258 18.33 38.50 44.58
CA GLU A 258 17.35 39.50 45.01
C GLU A 258 17.67 40.08 46.39
N SER A 259 18.11 39.24 47.33
CA SER A 259 18.50 39.71 48.67
C SER A 259 19.76 40.58 48.64
N ASP A 260 20.72 40.25 47.76
CA ASP A 260 21.93 41.04 47.58
C ASP A 260 21.60 42.38 46.92
N SER A 261 20.67 42.40 45.94
CA SER A 261 20.14 43.65 45.37
C SER A 261 19.44 44.53 46.40
N LEU A 262 18.67 43.93 47.33
CA LEU A 262 18.06 44.67 48.44
C LEU A 262 19.12 45.28 49.37
N ALA A 263 20.21 44.55 49.63
CA ALA A 263 21.34 45.06 50.42
C ALA A 263 22.01 46.26 49.73
N ASP A 264 22.26 46.17 48.42
CA ASP A 264 22.82 47.27 47.63
C ASP A 264 21.92 48.50 47.63
N GLN A 265 20.60 48.32 47.47
CA GLN A 265 19.63 49.42 47.52
C GLN A 265 19.61 50.10 48.89
N PHE A 266 19.72 49.34 49.97
CA PHE A 266 19.81 49.87 51.33
C PHE A 266 21.12 50.65 51.55
N LEU A 267 22.27 50.12 51.12
CA LEU A 267 23.57 50.80 51.21
C LEU A 267 23.59 52.12 50.43
N ASN A 268 22.89 52.16 49.29
CA ASN A 268 22.71 53.36 48.47
C ASN A 268 21.63 54.32 49.02
N LYS A 269 21.08 54.06 50.22
CA LYS A 269 20.03 54.83 50.89
C LYS A 269 18.73 54.96 50.08
N GLN A 270 18.47 54.02 49.18
CA GLN A 270 17.24 53.96 48.36
C GLN A 270 16.10 53.26 49.10
N LEU A 271 16.42 52.52 50.16
CA LEU A 271 15.45 51.78 50.98
C LEU A 271 15.53 52.21 52.45
N GLY A 272 14.39 52.32 53.12
CA GLY A 272 14.32 52.56 54.57
C GLY A 272 14.69 51.31 55.38
N VAL A 273 15.14 51.50 56.62
CA VAL A 273 15.59 50.40 57.50
C VAL A 273 14.49 49.34 57.72
N ASP A 274 13.27 49.77 58.03
CA ASP A 274 12.17 48.86 58.33
C ASP A 274 11.71 48.06 57.10
N ASP A 275 11.70 48.69 55.93
CA ASP A 275 11.34 48.05 54.66
C ASP A 275 12.44 47.09 54.18
N PHE A 276 13.71 47.44 54.44
CA PHE A 276 14.86 46.58 54.19
C PHE A 276 14.80 45.33 55.05
N LEU A 277 14.69 45.48 56.37
CA LEU A 277 14.68 44.35 57.29
C LEU A 277 13.54 43.38 56.96
N ARG A 278 12.35 43.90 56.66
CA ARG A 278 11.21 43.06 56.28
C ARG A 278 11.47 42.27 54.99
N SER A 279 11.80 42.97 53.91
CA SER A 279 11.94 42.36 52.59
C SER A 279 13.17 41.45 52.51
N PHE A 280 14.29 41.86 53.12
CA PHE A 280 15.52 41.08 53.16
C PHE A 280 15.35 39.79 53.96
N MET A 281 14.73 39.86 55.14
CA MET A 281 14.48 38.66 55.96
C MET A 281 13.52 37.71 55.25
N GLU A 282 12.46 38.22 54.63
CA GLU A 282 11.53 37.40 53.84
C GLU A 282 12.25 36.70 52.69
N THR A 283 13.01 37.43 51.88
CA THR A 283 13.72 36.89 50.73
C THR A 283 14.81 35.89 51.14
N ARG A 284 15.60 36.19 52.17
CA ARG A 284 16.62 35.25 52.70
C ARG A 284 15.99 33.99 53.29
N THR A 285 14.87 34.12 53.99
CA THR A 285 14.13 32.96 54.51
C THR A 285 13.68 32.06 53.36
N ARG A 286 13.09 32.63 52.30
CA ARG A 286 12.68 31.87 51.11
C ARG A 286 13.86 31.20 50.39
N SER A 287 15.01 31.88 50.27
CA SER A 287 16.23 31.31 49.68
C SER A 287 16.71 30.09 50.47
N HIS A 288 16.84 30.22 51.79
CA HIS A 288 17.28 29.12 52.67
C HIS A 288 16.29 27.95 52.68
N GLU A 289 14.99 28.22 52.75
CA GLU A 289 13.96 27.17 52.67
C GLU A 289 14.02 26.39 51.35
N ARG A 290 14.17 27.08 50.21
CA ARG A 290 14.29 26.45 48.89
C ARG A 290 15.58 25.63 48.77
N SER A 291 16.69 26.16 49.28
CA SER A 291 17.99 25.47 49.29
C SER A 291 17.92 24.19 50.13
N ALA A 292 17.37 24.27 51.35
CA ALA A 292 17.18 23.11 52.22
C ALA A 292 16.27 22.05 51.59
N LYS A 293 15.16 22.46 50.95
CA LYS A 293 14.27 21.53 50.22
C LYS A 293 14.98 20.87 49.04
N SER A 294 15.80 21.60 48.30
CA SER A 294 16.62 21.05 47.20
C SER A 294 17.62 20.01 47.69
N GLU A 295 18.31 20.27 48.81
CA GLU A 295 19.29 19.35 49.39
C GLU A 295 18.63 18.06 49.92
N VAL A 296 17.46 18.18 50.56
CA VAL A 296 16.68 17.02 51.01
C VAL A 296 16.25 16.16 49.82
N LEU A 297 15.72 16.78 48.77
CA LEU A 297 15.28 16.08 47.56
C LEU A 297 16.47 15.37 46.87
N GLN A 298 17.63 16.02 46.82
CA GLN A 298 18.86 15.40 46.31
C GLN A 298 19.21 14.12 47.08
N LYS A 299 19.24 14.17 48.41
CA LYS A 299 19.53 13.01 49.26
C LYS A 299 18.54 11.87 49.03
N GLN A 300 17.25 12.19 48.88
CA GLN A 300 16.21 11.20 48.60
C GLN A 300 16.40 10.55 47.22
N LEU A 301 16.76 11.32 46.20
CA LEU A 301 17.03 10.80 44.86
C LEU A 301 18.28 9.91 44.82
N GLU A 302 19.35 10.32 45.48
CA GLU A 302 20.56 9.51 45.62
C GLU A 302 20.29 8.17 46.33
N GLN A 303 19.35 8.13 47.30
CA GLN A 303 18.93 6.89 47.95
C GLN A 303 18.08 6.01 47.04
N LEU A 304 17.20 6.60 46.23
CA LEU A 304 16.37 5.87 45.26
C LEU A 304 17.21 5.22 44.15
N TYR A 305 18.27 5.88 43.67
CA TYR A 305 19.15 5.35 42.62
C TYR A 305 20.20 4.33 43.11
N ARG A 306 20.22 4.00 44.41
CA ARG A 306 21.15 3.01 44.99
C ARG A 306 20.66 1.55 44.89
N PHE A 307 19.46 1.32 44.37
CA PHE A 307 18.89 0.00 44.09
C PHE A 307 18.69 -0.19 42.59
#